data_AF-A0A932S8V1-F1
#
_entry.id   AF-A0A932S8V1-F1
#
_cell.length_a   1.000
_cell.length_b   1.000
_cell.length_c   1.000
_cell.angle_alpha   90.00
_cell.angle_beta   90.00
_cell.angle_gamma   90.00
#
_symmetry.space_group_name_H-M   'P 1'
#
loop_
_entity.id
_entity.type
_entity.pdbx_description
1 polymer ?
#
loop_
_entity_poly.entity_id
_entity_poly.type
_entity_poly.pdbx_seq_one_letter_code
_entity_poly.pdbx_strand_id
1 'polypeptide(L)' 'MTLVTKVFQPLAVTSAKGRGMPAVPKIVVPHPLNTIPEDRVRAVATKALPEVIRSLTEPGRDIVEIA' A
#
# COMPACT_ATOMS: atom_id res chain seq x y z
N MET A 1 3.69 7.29 5.02
CA MET A 1 3.03 6.35 4.09
C MET A 1 3.80 5.03 4.11
N THR A 2 3.10 3.89 4.10
CA THR A 2 3.70 2.55 4.05
C THR A 2 3.11 1.77 2.88
N LEU A 3 3.97 1.18 2.04
CA LEU A 3 3.58 0.20 1.03
C LEU A 3 3.54 -1.18 1.67
N VAL A 4 2.44 -1.90 1.49
CA VAL A 4 2.20 -3.19 2.16
C VAL A 4 1.63 -4.17 1.15
N THR A 5 2.01 -5.44 1.20
CA THR A 5 1.29 -6.46 0.43
C THR A 5 0.09 -6.99 1.20
N LYS A 6 -0.96 -7.43 0.49
CA LYS A 6 -2.23 -7.88 1.11
C LYS A 6 -2.05 -8.83 2.31
N VAL A 7 -1.15 -9.81 2.19
CA VAL A 7 -0.88 -10.80 3.24
C VAL A 7 -0.30 -10.19 4.53
N PHE A 8 0.36 -9.03 4.46
CA PHE A 8 0.99 -8.37 5.61
C PHE A 8 0.22 -7.15 6.12
N GLN A 9 -0.99 -6.89 5.62
CA GLN A 9 -1.83 -5.77 6.09
C GLN A 9 -2.05 -5.78 7.62
N PRO A 10 -2.34 -6.92 8.28
CA PRO A 10 -2.50 -6.94 9.75
C PRO A 10 -1.22 -6.55 10.49
N LEU A 11 -0.07 -7.02 10.00
CA LEU A 11 1.24 -6.67 10.58
C LEU A 11 1.49 -5.16 10.46
N ALA A 12 1.22 -4.57 9.30
CA ALA A 12 1.40 -3.14 9.09
C ALA A 12 0.52 -2.28 10.03
N VAL A 13 -0.72 -2.71 10.31
CA VAL A 13 -1.60 -2.04 11.28
C VAL A 13 -1.02 -2.12 12.69
N THR A 14 -0.58 -3.31 13.12
CA THR A 14 0.00 -3.51 14.45
C THR A 14 1.30 -2.71 14.61
N SER A 15 2.18 -2.74 13.62
CA SER A 15 3.43 -1.96 13.63
C SER A 15 3.18 -0.46 13.66
N ALA A 16 2.19 0.04 12.91
CA ALA A 16 1.80 1.45 12.93
C ALA A 16 1.31 1.90 14.31
N LYS A 17 0.47 1.08 14.97
CA LYS A 17 0.00 1.34 16.34
C LYS A 17 1.17 1.34 17.34
N GLY A 18 2.03 0.33 17.30
CA GLY A 18 3.19 0.21 18.22
C GLY A 18 4.20 1.36 18.09
N ARG A 19 4.25 2.03 16.94
CA ARG A 19 5.10 3.21 16.71
C ARG A 19 4.41 4.55 17.02
N GLY A 20 3.20 4.54 17.58
CA GLY A 20 2.44 5.77 17.83
C GLY A 20 1.94 6.46 16.55
N MET A 21 1.87 5.74 15.42
CA MET A 21 1.46 6.27 14.12
C MET A 21 0.23 5.55 13.55
N PRO A 22 -0.89 5.40 14.29
CA PRO A 22 -2.04 4.62 13.83
C PRO A 22 -2.64 5.14 12.51
N ALA A 23 -2.61 6.46 12.32
CA ALA A 23 -3.11 7.18 11.15
C ALA A 23 -2.12 7.23 9.97
N VAL A 24 -0.99 6.51 10.02
CA VAL A 24 -0.08 6.49 8.87
C VAL A 24 -0.81 5.89 7.66
N PRO A 25 -0.80 6.55 6.49
CA PRO A 25 -1.43 5.98 5.30
C PRO A 25 -0.79 4.66 4.90
N LYS A 26 -1.60 3.65 4.61
CA LYS A 26 -1.18 2.31 4.17
C LYS A 26 -1.75 2.04 2.79
N ILE A 27 -0.88 1.75 1.83
CA ILE A 27 -1.28 1.39 0.47
C ILE A 27 -1.01 -0.09 0.30
N VAL A 28 -2.07 -0.84 0.06
CA VAL A 28 -2.02 -2.30 -0.05
C VAL A 28 -1.95 -2.70 -1.51
N VAL A 29 -0.91 -3.43 -1.88
CA VAL A 29 -0.70 -3.99 -3.22
C VAL A 29 -0.88 -5.52 -3.22
N PRO A 30 -1.23 -6.13 -4.37
CA PRO A 30 -1.34 -7.58 -4.50
C PRO A 30 -0.02 -8.29 -4.19
N HIS A 31 -0.13 -9.53 -3.74
CA HIS A 31 0.99 -10.47 -3.59
C HIS A 31 0.52 -11.88 -3.92
N PRO A 32 1.37 -12.74 -4.51
CA PRO A 32 2.70 -12.44 -5.04
C PRO A 32 2.69 -11.67 -6.36
N LEU A 33 3.75 -10.89 -6.62
CA LEU A 33 3.99 -10.25 -7.92
C LEU A 33 5.14 -10.91 -8.69
N ASN A 34 5.92 -11.79 -8.06
CA ASN A 34 7.07 -12.46 -8.67
C ASN A 34 6.69 -13.61 -9.61
N THR A 35 5.44 -14.08 -9.56
CA THR A 35 4.93 -15.19 -10.39
C THR A 35 4.16 -14.71 -11.62
N ILE A 36 3.99 -13.39 -11.80
CA ILE A 36 3.24 -12.82 -12.93
C ILE A 36 4.17 -12.10 -13.91
N PRO A 37 3.82 -12.04 -15.21
CA PRO A 37 4.58 -11.32 -16.23
C PRO A 37 4.86 -9.85 -15.89
N GLU A 38 5.99 -9.31 -16.35
CA GLU A 38 6.44 -7.94 -16.03
C GLU A 38 5.41 -6.87 -16.42
N ASP A 39 4.74 -7.04 -17.56
CA ASP A 39 3.66 -6.15 -18.01
C ASP A 39 2.48 -6.11 -17.02
N ARG A 40 2.17 -7.24 -16.39
CA ARG A 40 1.13 -7.33 -15.35
C ARG A 40 1.59 -6.66 -14.05
N VAL A 41 2.85 -6.84 -13.66
CA VAL A 41 3.43 -6.12 -12.51
C VAL A 41 3.39 -4.61 -12.76
N ARG A 42 3.78 -4.18 -13.97
CA ARG A 42 3.77 -2.78 -14.38
C ARG A 42 2.36 -2.21 -14.34
N ALA A 43 1.36 -2.94 -14.83
CA ALA A 43 -0.04 -2.50 -14.78
C ALA A 43 -0.52 -2.29 -13.33
N VAL A 44 -0.17 -3.19 -12.42
CA VAL A 44 -0.49 -3.05 -10.98
C VAL A 44 0.20 -1.82 -10.38
N ALA A 45 1.49 -1.62 -10.67
CA ALA A 45 2.24 -0.46 -10.19
C ALA A 45 1.68 0.86 -10.74
N THR A 46 1.38 0.92 -12.04
CA THR A 46 0.77 2.09 -12.69
C THR A 46 -0.60 2.40 -12.10
N LYS A 47 -1.41 1.39 -11.80
CA LYS A 47 -2.71 1.57 -11.14
C LYS A 47 -2.56 2.08 -9.70
N ALA A 48 -1.50 1.68 -9.01
CA ALA A 48 -1.23 2.10 -7.63
C ALA A 48 -0.64 3.51 -7.50
N LEU A 49 0.07 3.98 -8.53
CA LEU A 49 0.84 5.21 -8.49
C LEU A 49 0.02 6.48 -8.15
N PRO A 50 -1.20 6.70 -8.69
CA PRO A 50 -1.99 7.88 -8.33
C PRO A 50 -2.30 7.95 -6.83
N GLU A 51 -2.58 6.81 -6.20
CA GLU A 51 -2.87 6.72 -4.77
C GLU A 51 -1.62 6.96 -3.92
N VAL A 52 -0.46 6.49 -4.38
CA VAL A 52 0.84 6.79 -3.77
C VAL A 52 1.11 8.29 -3.79
N ILE A 53 0.97 8.93 -4.95
CA ILE A 53 1.17 10.38 -5.10
C ILE A 53 0.21 11.12 -4.18
N ARG A 54 -1.08 10.79 -4.23
CA ARG A 54 -2.11 11.43 -3.41
C ARG A 54 -1.81 11.32 -1.91
N SER A 55 -1.41 10.13 -1.43
CA SER A 55 -1.05 9.92 -0.03
C SER A 55 0.17 10.71 0.43
N LEU A 56 1.05 11.10 -0.50
CA LEU A 56 2.24 11.91 -0.18
C LEU A 56 1.95 13.41 -0.24
N THR A 57 0.97 13.83 -1.02
CA THR A 57 0.67 15.25 -1.27
C THR A 57 -0.56 15.78 -0.54
N GLU A 58 -1.48 14.92 -0.09
CA GLU A 58 -2.73 15.30 0.57
C GLU A 58 -2.79 14.79 2.02
N PRO A 59 -3.18 15.64 3.00
CA PRO A 59 -3.41 15.19 4.38
C PRO A 59 -4.71 14.39 4.51
N GLY A 60 -4.66 13.22 5.17
CA GLY A 60 -5.82 12.64 5.87
C GLY A 60 -6.51 11.40 5.28
N ARG A 61 -5.81 10.28 5.04
CA ARG A 61 -6.44 8.94 4.92
C ARG A 61 -5.57 7.80 5.43
N ASP A 62 -6.20 6.79 6.03
CA ASP A 62 -5.51 5.75 6.80
C ASP A 62 -5.17 4.47 6.00
N ILE A 63 -6.03 4.01 5.08
CA ILE A 63 -5.85 2.74 4.33
C ILE A 63 -6.49 2.81 2.94
N VAL A 64 -5.75 2.41 1.90
CA VAL A 64 -6.24 2.22 0.51
C VAL A 64 -5.79 0.85 -0.01
N GLU A 65 -6.73 0.00 -0.41
CA GLU A 65 -6.45 -1.29 -1.04
C GLU A 65 -6.58 -1.18 -2.56
N ILE A 66 -5.56 -1.65 -3.28
CA ILE A 66 -5.48 -1.56 -4.74
C ILE A 66 -5.51 -2.98 -5.29
N ALA A 67 -6.65 -3.33 -5.90
CA ALA A 67 -6.91 -4.62 -6.52
C ALA A 67 -6.14 -4.81 -7.83
#